data_AF-X5KV33-F1
#
_entry.id   AF-X5KV33-F1
#
_cell.length_a   1.000
_cell.length_b   1.000
_cell.length_c   1.000
_cell.angle_alpha   90.00
_cell.angle_beta   90.00
_cell.angle_gamma   90.00
#
_symmetry.space_group_name_H-M   'P 1'
#
loop_
_entity.id
_entity.type
_entity.pdbx_description
1 polymer ?
#
loop_
_entity_poly.entity_id
_entity_poly.type
_entity_poly.pdbx_seq_one_letter_code
_entity_poly.pdbx_strand_id
1 'polypeptide(L)'
;MIQDKDFTIRLIRQLSQALEKLLLGKPEESLMQKELDFDSLMRDIFKMNFQDVSSKTSEELIQLVEERETKDHPDYYEMLGNLFYFHYQQENNTEYAQKAKAMYQNYLQTSGIFALPIINRINSIQ
;
A
#
# COMPACT_ATOMS: atom_id res chain seq x y z
N MET A 1 -22.89 -0.54 12.81
CA MET A 1 -21.62 -1.08 12.25
C MET A 1 -20.65 0.05 11.86
N ILE A 2 -20.47 1.05 12.72
CA ILE A 2 -19.57 2.20 12.45
C ILE A 2 -18.12 1.89 12.90
N GLN A 3 -17.96 1.11 13.98
CA GLN A 3 -16.63 0.78 14.55
C GLN A 3 -15.69 0.00 13.61
N ASP A 4 -16.23 -0.86 12.74
CA ASP A 4 -15.42 -1.74 11.88
C ASP A 4 -14.74 -0.98 10.74
N LYS A 5 -15.42 0.05 10.21
CA LYS A 5 -14.85 0.95 9.19
C LYS A 5 -13.72 1.81 9.76
N ASP A 6 -13.96 2.45 10.90
CA ASP A 6 -12.93 3.25 11.59
C ASP A 6 -11.74 2.38 12.03
N PHE A 7 -11.98 1.11 12.34
CA PHE A 7 -10.91 0.14 12.61
C PHE A 7 -10.08 -0.16 11.36
N THR A 8 -10.73 -0.50 10.25
CA THR A 8 -10.06 -0.79 8.98
C THR A 8 -9.17 0.38 8.52
N ILE A 9 -9.68 1.61 8.54
CA ILE A 9 -8.90 2.79 8.16
C ILE A 9 -7.70 3.01 9.09
N ARG A 10 -7.85 2.75 10.40
CA ARG A 10 -6.72 2.80 11.33
C ARG A 10 -5.64 1.77 10.99
N LEU A 11 -6.02 0.54 10.64
CA LEU A 11 -5.07 -0.48 10.21
C LEU A 11 -4.33 -0.08 8.93
N ILE A 12 -5.04 0.48 7.95
CA ILE A 12 -4.45 0.97 6.69
C ILE A 12 -3.39 2.03 6.98
N ARG A 13 -3.71 3.01 7.82
CA ARG A 13 -2.77 4.09 8.19
C ARG A 13 -1.58 3.57 8.97
N GLN A 14 -1.79 2.65 9.91
CA GLN A 14 -0.71 2.01 10.67
C GLN A 14 0.24 1.24 9.75
N LEU A 15 -0.32 0.45 8.83
CA LEU A 15 0.46 -0.29 7.84
C LEU A 15 1.20 0.65 6.88
N SER A 16 0.54 1.69 6.36
CA SER A 16 1.18 2.69 5.49
C SER A 16 2.38 3.34 6.17
N GLN A 17 2.23 3.77 7.43
CA GLN A 17 3.32 4.36 8.22
C GLN A 17 4.46 3.38 8.51
N ALA A 18 4.13 2.12 8.80
CA ALA A 18 5.14 1.08 9.03
C ALA A 18 5.95 0.83 7.75
N LEU A 19 5.28 0.66 6.62
CA LEU A 19 5.93 0.49 5.32
C LEU A 19 6.76 1.70 4.92
N GLU A 20 6.26 2.91 5.15
CA GLU A 20 7.00 4.13 4.83
C GLU A 20 8.31 4.20 5.62
N LYS A 21 8.28 3.83 6.91
CA LYS A 21 9.50 3.68 7.70
C LYS A 21 10.42 2.65 7.06
N LEU A 22 9.97 1.42 6.81
CA LEU A 22 10.80 0.38 6.19
C LEU A 22 11.47 0.83 4.87
N LEU A 23 10.77 1.65 4.09
CA LEU A 23 11.27 2.19 2.82
C LEU A 23 12.34 3.29 2.98
N LEU A 24 12.55 3.83 4.19
CA LEU A 24 13.64 4.76 4.50
C LEU A 24 14.97 4.04 4.80
N GLY A 25 14.95 2.72 5.03
CA GLY A 25 16.13 1.86 5.05
C GLY A 25 17.06 2.02 6.25
N LYS A 26 16.54 2.41 7.42
CA LYS A 26 17.32 2.54 8.66
C LYS A 26 17.56 1.17 9.32
N PRO A 27 18.67 0.98 10.07
CA PRO A 27 19.00 -0.30 10.70
C PRO A 27 17.94 -0.86 11.66
N GLU A 28 17.23 0.02 12.37
CA GLU A 28 16.15 -0.35 13.32
C GLU A 28 14.92 -0.94 12.62
N GLU A 29 14.75 -0.67 11.33
CA GLU A 29 13.56 -1.06 10.55
C GLU A 29 13.60 -2.53 10.11
N SER A 30 14.77 -3.18 10.10
CA SER A 30 14.87 -4.62 9.83
C SER A 30 14.16 -5.48 10.90
N LEU A 31 14.08 -4.99 12.14
CA LEU A 31 13.29 -5.64 13.19
C LEU A 31 11.79 -5.46 12.94
N MET A 32 11.36 -4.25 12.56
CA MET A 32 9.96 -3.97 12.21
C MET A 32 9.48 -4.84 11.04
N GLN A 33 10.34 -5.09 10.04
CA GLN A 33 10.01 -5.96 8.90
C GLN A 33 9.66 -7.38 9.34
N LYS A 34 10.35 -7.92 10.35
CA LYS A 34 10.09 -9.29 10.85
C LYS A 34 8.78 -9.39 11.64
N GLU A 35 8.25 -8.28 12.11
CA GLU A 35 7.02 -8.22 12.91
C GLU A 35 5.77 -8.00 12.06
N LEU A 36 5.91 -7.60 10.78
CA LEU A 36 4.78 -7.43 9.88
C LEU A 36 4.25 -8.77 9.37
N ASP A 37 3.07 -9.16 9.88
CA ASP A 37 2.27 -10.24 9.30
C ASP A 37 1.34 -9.66 8.22
N PHE A 38 1.87 -9.57 6.99
CA PHE A 38 1.11 -9.07 5.83
C PHE A 38 -0.16 -9.88 5.57
N ASP A 39 -0.12 -11.18 5.80
CA ASP A 39 -1.26 -12.05 5.55
C ASP A 39 -2.41 -11.76 6.52
N SER A 40 -2.11 -11.55 7.82
CA SER A 40 -3.13 -11.11 8.78
C SER A 40 -3.67 -9.73 8.43
N LEU A 41 -2.79 -8.78 8.08
CA LEU A 41 -3.20 -7.42 7.74
C LEU A 41 -4.09 -7.36 6.49
N MET A 42 -3.74 -8.11 5.44
CA MET A 42 -4.59 -8.21 4.24
C MET A 42 -5.93 -8.86 4.55
N ARG A 43 -5.94 -9.88 5.44
CA ARG A 43 -7.19 -10.50 5.89
C ARG A 43 -8.06 -9.51 6.66
N ASP A 44 -7.48 -8.66 7.49
CA ASP A 44 -8.26 -7.68 8.25
C ASP A 44 -8.81 -6.57 7.35
N ILE A 45 -7.99 -6.06 6.40
CA ILE A 45 -8.33 -4.93 5.53
C ILE A 45 -9.22 -5.35 4.34
N PHE A 46 -8.86 -6.42 3.64
CA PHE A 46 -9.48 -6.84 2.38
C PHE A 46 -10.24 -8.18 2.46
N LYS A 47 -10.17 -8.88 3.59
CA LYS A 47 -10.73 -10.24 3.76
C LYS A 47 -10.10 -11.26 2.81
N MET A 48 -8.85 -11.03 2.40
CA MET A 48 -8.05 -11.85 1.49
C MET A 48 -6.61 -11.94 2.02
N ASN A 49 -5.85 -12.97 1.66
CA ASN A 49 -4.43 -13.02 2.05
C ASN A 49 -3.55 -12.17 1.10
N PHE A 50 -2.25 -12.07 1.36
CA PHE A 50 -1.37 -11.29 0.49
C PHE A 50 -1.22 -11.90 -0.91
N GLN A 51 -1.21 -13.23 -1.03
CA GLN A 51 -1.15 -13.91 -2.33
C GLN A 51 -2.35 -13.53 -3.21
N ASP A 52 -3.55 -13.52 -2.64
CA ASP A 52 -4.79 -13.15 -3.32
C ASP A 52 -4.75 -11.68 -3.76
N VAL A 53 -4.35 -10.77 -2.87
CA VAL A 53 -4.23 -9.33 -3.19
C VAL A 53 -3.16 -9.11 -4.26
N SER A 54 -2.00 -9.75 -4.13
CA SER A 54 -0.89 -9.58 -5.05
C SER A 54 -1.10 -10.27 -6.40
N SER A 55 -2.02 -11.22 -6.51
CA SER A 55 -2.42 -11.84 -7.79
C SER A 55 -3.31 -10.93 -8.65
N LYS A 56 -3.95 -9.91 -8.05
CA LYS A 56 -4.81 -8.97 -8.77
C LYS A 56 -3.99 -8.06 -9.68
N THR A 57 -4.55 -7.75 -10.84
CA THR A 57 -4.04 -6.71 -11.73
C THR A 57 -4.19 -5.32 -11.11
N SER A 58 -3.47 -4.32 -11.65
CA SER A 58 -3.63 -2.93 -11.20
C SER A 58 -5.07 -2.42 -11.33
N GLU A 59 -5.79 -2.83 -12.38
CA GLU A 59 -7.18 -2.45 -12.61
C GLU A 59 -8.12 -3.06 -11.57
N GLU A 60 -7.95 -4.33 -11.24
CA GLU A 60 -8.74 -5.00 -10.19
C GLU A 60 -8.46 -4.41 -8.80
N LEU A 61 -7.22 -3.99 -8.54
CA LEU A 61 -6.85 -3.29 -7.30
C LEU A 61 -7.51 -1.91 -7.22
N ILE A 62 -7.54 -1.16 -8.32
CA ILE A 62 -8.25 0.13 -8.40
C ILE A 62 -9.74 -0.09 -8.11
N GLN A 63 -10.38 -1.06 -8.77
CA GLN A 63 -11.79 -1.38 -8.54
C GLN A 63 -12.07 -1.73 -7.06
N LEU A 64 -11.18 -2.51 -6.42
CA LEU A 64 -11.30 -2.87 -5.00
C LEU A 64 -11.27 -1.64 -4.06
N VAL A 65 -10.54 -0.59 -4.45
CA VAL A 65 -10.51 0.69 -3.74
C VAL A 65 -11.73 1.53 -4.06
N GLU A 66 -12.16 1.58 -5.32
CA GLU A 66 -13.33 2.34 -5.77
C GLU A 66 -14.65 1.85 -5.15
N GLU A 67 -14.74 0.58 -4.76
CA GLU A 67 -15.84 0.02 -3.97
C GLU A 67 -15.94 0.59 -2.54
N ARG A 68 -14.90 1.30 -2.07
CA ARG A 68 -14.84 1.91 -0.73
C ARG A 68 -15.35 3.34 -0.74
N GLU A 69 -15.51 3.94 0.44
CA GLU A 69 -15.92 5.33 0.55
C GLU A 69 -14.86 6.25 -0.06
N THR A 70 -15.27 7.17 -0.93
CA THR A 70 -14.36 8.06 -1.70
C THR A 70 -13.38 8.83 -0.83
N LYS A 71 -13.80 9.23 0.37
CA LYS A 71 -12.97 9.94 1.35
C LYS A 71 -11.75 9.13 1.82
N ASP A 72 -11.86 7.79 1.77
CA ASP A 72 -10.84 6.86 2.26
C ASP A 72 -9.92 6.37 1.13
N HIS A 73 -10.28 6.60 -0.15
CA HIS A 73 -9.50 6.16 -1.31
C HIS A 73 -8.00 6.53 -1.22
N PRO A 74 -7.61 7.75 -0.80
CA PRO A 74 -6.20 8.09 -0.67
C PRO A 74 -5.45 7.17 0.31
N ASP A 75 -6.04 6.84 1.47
CA ASP A 75 -5.41 5.96 2.47
C ASP A 75 -5.14 4.57 1.87
N TYR A 76 -6.10 4.02 1.11
CA TYR A 76 -5.94 2.73 0.44
C TYR A 76 -4.86 2.76 -0.64
N TYR A 77 -4.87 3.77 -1.51
CA TYR A 77 -3.91 3.88 -2.60
C TYR A 77 -2.48 4.08 -2.10
N GLU A 78 -2.29 4.89 -1.06
CA GLU A 78 -0.98 5.06 -0.44
C GLU A 78 -0.46 3.75 0.14
N MET A 79 -1.29 3.05 0.92
CA MET A 79 -0.90 1.79 1.55
C MET A 79 -0.57 0.71 0.52
N LEU A 80 -1.40 0.54 -0.53
CA LEU A 80 -1.11 -0.42 -1.59
C LEU A 80 0.15 -0.03 -2.39
N GLY A 81 0.35 1.27 -2.66
CA GLY A 81 1.56 1.76 -3.31
C GLY A 81 2.82 1.44 -2.50
N ASN A 82 2.78 1.71 -1.19
CA ASN A 82 3.85 1.39 -0.25
C ASN A 82 4.10 -0.12 -0.17
N LEU A 83 3.04 -0.93 -0.11
CA LEU A 83 3.11 -2.39 -0.01
C LEU A 83 3.80 -3.00 -1.22
N PHE A 84 3.32 -2.69 -2.43
CA PHE A 84 3.91 -3.24 -3.65
C PHE A 84 5.31 -2.70 -3.91
N TYR A 85 5.59 -1.43 -3.59
CA TYR A 85 6.94 -0.89 -3.74
C TYR A 85 7.92 -1.58 -2.79
N PHE A 86 7.51 -1.84 -1.55
CA PHE A 86 8.31 -2.58 -0.59
C PHE A 86 8.65 -3.97 -1.09
N HIS A 87 7.66 -4.75 -1.53
CA HIS A 87 7.91 -6.09 -2.10
C HIS A 87 8.77 -6.04 -3.37
N TYR A 88 8.58 -5.04 -4.23
CA TYR A 88 9.46 -4.80 -5.38
C TYR A 88 10.92 -4.61 -4.94
N GLN A 89 11.20 -3.82 -3.90
CA GLN A 89 12.57 -3.62 -3.40
C GLN A 89 13.20 -4.91 -2.84
N GLN A 90 12.39 -5.83 -2.29
CA GLN A 90 12.88 -7.09 -1.74
C GLN A 90 13.10 -8.17 -2.81
N GLU A 91 12.19 -8.24 -3.79
CA GLU A 91 12.10 -9.37 -4.73
C GLU A 91 12.56 -9.01 -6.16
N ASN A 92 12.76 -7.72 -6.43
CA ASN A 92 13.04 -7.17 -7.75
C ASN A 92 11.98 -7.56 -8.81
N ASN A 93 10.72 -7.73 -8.37
CA ASN A 93 9.59 -8.12 -9.20
C ASN A 93 8.99 -6.89 -9.94
N THR A 94 9.15 -6.85 -11.26
CA THR A 94 8.68 -5.73 -12.10
C THR A 94 7.16 -5.57 -12.11
N GLU A 95 6.41 -6.65 -11.90
CA GLU A 95 4.95 -6.58 -11.80
C GLU A 95 4.51 -5.78 -10.57
N TYR A 96 5.18 -6.00 -9.43
CA TYR A 96 4.96 -5.22 -8.22
C TYR A 96 5.36 -3.76 -8.39
N ALA A 97 6.42 -3.50 -9.16
CA ALA A 97 6.80 -2.13 -9.50
C ALA A 97 5.68 -1.41 -10.29
N GLN A 98 5.08 -2.06 -11.29
CA GLN A 98 3.98 -1.46 -12.05
C GLN A 98 2.71 -1.26 -11.20
N LYS A 99 2.38 -2.20 -10.31
CA LYS A 99 1.28 -2.04 -9.36
C LYS A 99 1.52 -0.85 -8.43
N ALA A 100 2.72 -0.76 -7.84
CA ALA A 100 3.09 0.35 -6.98
C ALA A 100 2.95 1.70 -7.69
N LYS A 101 3.46 1.80 -8.93
CA LYS A 101 3.35 2.99 -9.76
C LYS A 101 1.90 3.41 -9.99
N ALA A 102 1.04 2.47 -10.37
CA ALA A 102 -0.38 2.73 -10.60
C ALA A 102 -1.09 3.22 -9.34
N MET A 103 -0.84 2.57 -8.19
CA MET A 103 -1.45 2.98 -6.91
C MET A 103 -0.96 4.37 -6.47
N TYR A 104 0.34 4.66 -6.59
CA TYR A 104 0.87 5.98 -6.25
C TYR A 104 0.33 7.09 -7.16
N GLN A 105 0.13 6.83 -8.45
CA GLN A 105 -0.49 7.81 -9.36
C GLN A 105 -1.93 8.11 -8.92
N ASN A 106 -2.71 7.08 -8.59
CA ASN A 106 -4.07 7.25 -8.06
C ASN A 106 -4.07 7.98 -6.71
N TYR A 107 -3.12 7.70 -5.82
CA TYR A 107 -2.94 8.42 -4.57
C TYR A 107 -2.71 9.92 -4.81
N LEU A 108 -1.76 10.30 -5.67
CA LEU A 108 -1.46 11.70 -5.96
C LEU A 108 -2.68 12.41 -6.56
N GLN A 109 -3.42 11.73 -7.44
CA GLN A 109 -4.64 12.27 -8.05
C GLN A 109 -5.77 12.46 -7.04
N THR A 110 -6.02 11.48 -6.16
CA THR A 110 -7.15 11.48 -5.23
C THR A 110 -6.90 12.30 -3.96
N SER A 111 -5.66 12.33 -3.47
CA SER A 111 -5.29 13.10 -2.28
C SER A 111 -5.17 14.59 -2.54
N GLY A 112 -4.80 14.98 -3.77
CA GLY A 112 -4.42 16.36 -4.09
C GLY A 112 -3.14 16.83 -3.38
N ILE A 113 -2.37 15.90 -2.80
CA ILE A 113 -1.15 16.19 -2.04
C ILE A 113 0.07 16.09 -2.94
N PHE A 114 0.97 17.06 -2.82
CA PHE A 114 2.31 16.95 -3.39
C PHE A 114 3.23 16.18 -2.45
N ALA A 115 3.49 14.91 -2.75
CA ALA A 115 4.36 14.03 -1.96
C ALA A 115 5.66 13.70 -2.71
N LEU A 116 6.71 14.48 -2.45
CA LEU A 116 8.03 14.30 -3.10
C LEU A 116 8.62 12.88 -2.96
N PRO A 117 8.53 12.20 -1.80
CA PRO A 117 9.02 10.81 -1.68
C PRO A 117 8.32 9.86 -2.65
N ILE A 118 7.00 9.98 -2.81
CA ILE A 118 6.21 9.14 -3.70
C ILE A 118 6.53 9.42 -5.16
N ILE A 119 6.69 10.70 -5.54
CA ILE A 119 7.12 11.08 -6.89
C ILE A 119 8.48 10.48 -7.23
N ASN A 120 9.44 10.53 -6.29
CA ASN A 120 10.75 9.92 -6.49
C ASN A 120 10.66 8.39 -6.66
N ARG A 121 9.80 7.71 -5.89
CA ARG A 121 9.56 6.27 -6.04
C ARG A 121 8.96 5.95 -7.41
N ILE A 122 7.95 6.69 -7.87
CA ILE A 122 7.39 6.54 -9.22
C ILE A 122 8.48 6.65 -10.29
N ASN A 123 9.35 7.66 -10.18
CA ASN A 123 10.42 7.91 -11.15
C ASN A 123 11.54 6.86 -11.09
N SER A 124 11.71 6.18 -9.94
CA SER A 124 12.68 5.09 -9.79
C SER A 124 12.22 3.78 -10.44
N ILE A 125 10.92 3.64 -10.73
CA ILE A 125 10.34 2.46 -11.36
C ILE A 125 10.47 2.60 -12.88
N GLN A 126 11.31 1.74 -13.47
CA GLN A 126 11.54 1.67 -14.92
C GLN A 126 10.39 0.95 -15.64
#